data_AF-A0A2E5FVA5-F1
#
_entry.id   AF-A0A2E5FVA5-F1
#
_cell.length_a   1.000
_cell.length_b   1.000
_cell.length_c   1.000
_cell.angle_alpha   90.00
_cell.angle_beta   90.00
_cell.angle_gamma   90.00
#
_symmetry.space_group_name_H-M   'P 1'
#
loop_
_entity.id
_entity.type
_entity.pdbx_description
1 polymer ?
#
loop_
_entity_poly.entity_id
_entity_poly.type
_entity_poly.pdbx_seq_one_letter_code
_entity_poly.pdbx_strand_id
1 'polypeptide(L)'
;MTTSLQVLTTRRALAACAIALSLGLAGCATGPRLVTPEPPPIPEAGPAVPAANTAILEAGQQVVARTAAGPMKIEAGPGLRRVFSWDGLRRGAIVNARSEGFANAQTPGLTFDGTPKVWEAANGVTKLRYEEGVRNYDNIDDATIWMQIRRLYFVYNNDGLVLGWRRDGDALHVELWQFLIDGEKPTRMPDSNSDRITRGPLVVEPQKMYPHLVFDDGHTEEYDAAAREKYNPASGARASSCNGFQQTLNNWFGWFKQCETPDETDTAEDTADTAPAPAPVESTPAPEPEPEPQDERARIKGNVVNIRSGASTNNDVKFQARQGDSVEILKTQDDWSNVKFNDGRTGWVANFLLTQ
;
A
#
# COMPACT_ATOMS: atom_id res chain seq x y z
N MET A 1 -60.41 -24.62 38.07
CA MET A 1 -61.77 -24.96 37.60
C MET A 1 -62.56 -23.66 37.48
N THR A 2 -63.22 -23.44 36.32
CA THR A 2 -64.44 -22.61 36.07
C THR A 2 -64.39 -21.12 36.45
N THR A 3 -64.80 -20.11 35.68
CA THR A 3 -65.65 -19.89 34.47
C THR A 3 -65.52 -18.38 34.19
N SER A 4 -65.15 -17.88 32.99
CA SER A 4 -65.96 -17.60 31.80
C SER A 4 -66.68 -16.23 31.73
N LEU A 5 -66.42 -15.53 30.61
CA LEU A 5 -67.29 -14.65 29.79
C LEU A 5 -67.67 -13.20 30.21
N GLN A 6 -67.13 -12.24 29.45
CA GLN A 6 -67.82 -11.15 28.70
C GLN A 6 -66.89 -10.81 27.51
N VAL A 7 -67.13 -11.04 26.20
CA VAL A 7 -68.20 -10.75 25.22
C VAL A 7 -68.49 -9.25 25.02
N LEU A 8 -67.99 -8.68 23.90
CA LEU A 8 -68.74 -8.14 22.73
C LEU A 8 -67.77 -7.26 21.89
N THR A 9 -67.29 -7.75 20.73
CA THR A 9 -67.66 -7.33 19.34
C THR A 9 -67.20 -5.90 18.96
N THR A 10 -66.53 -5.65 17.83
CA THR A 10 -67.10 -5.72 16.47
C THR A 10 -66.00 -5.67 15.38
N ARG A 11 -66.30 -6.27 14.22
CA ARG A 11 -65.46 -6.50 13.03
C ARG A 11 -65.48 -5.34 12.00
N ARG A 12 -64.38 -5.28 11.21
CA ARG A 12 -64.24 -4.94 9.76
C ARG A 12 -64.44 -3.47 9.29
N ALA A 13 -63.46 -2.97 8.52
CA ALA A 13 -63.59 -2.72 7.06
C ALA A 13 -62.29 -2.15 6.44
N LEU A 14 -61.84 -2.77 5.34
CA LEU A 14 -60.94 -2.18 4.34
C LEU A 14 -61.77 -1.29 3.42
N ALA A 15 -61.27 -0.09 3.08
CA ALA A 15 -61.64 0.62 1.86
C ALA A 15 -60.57 1.67 1.50
N ALA A 16 -59.95 1.49 0.33
CA ALA A 16 -59.13 2.49 -0.35
C ALA A 16 -60.04 3.54 -1.01
N CYS A 17 -59.62 4.80 -1.04
CA CYS A 17 -60.04 5.73 -2.08
C CYS A 17 -58.97 6.81 -2.28
N ALA A 18 -58.45 6.88 -3.50
CA ALA A 18 -57.50 7.86 -3.97
C ALA A 18 -58.14 9.24 -4.13
N ILE A 19 -57.40 10.30 -3.78
CA ILE A 19 -57.51 11.60 -4.44
C ILE A 19 -56.08 12.04 -4.76
N ALA A 20 -55.76 11.98 -6.05
CA ALA A 20 -54.65 12.72 -6.62
C ALA A 20 -55.06 14.20 -6.69
N LEU A 21 -54.28 15.08 -6.08
CA LEU A 21 -54.19 16.47 -6.49
C LEU A 21 -52.73 16.76 -6.86
N SER A 22 -52.48 16.70 -8.16
CA SER A 22 -51.36 17.32 -8.83
C SER A 22 -51.47 18.84 -8.73
N LEU A 23 -50.51 19.52 -8.09
CA LEU A 23 -49.92 20.79 -8.53
C LEU A 23 -48.96 21.31 -7.47
N GLY A 24 -47.69 21.28 -7.83
CA GLY A 24 -46.58 21.76 -7.02
C GLY A 24 -45.28 21.26 -7.62
N LEU A 25 -44.95 21.71 -8.84
CA LEU A 25 -43.58 21.74 -9.34
C LEU A 25 -42.79 22.71 -8.44
N ALA A 26 -42.53 22.29 -7.21
CA ALA A 26 -41.51 22.90 -6.37
C ALA A 26 -40.23 22.17 -6.74
N GLY A 27 -39.32 22.88 -7.43
CA GLY A 27 -38.01 22.36 -7.79
C GLY A 27 -37.27 21.89 -6.54
N CYS A 28 -37.34 20.59 -6.28
CA CYS A 28 -36.51 19.91 -5.29
C CYS A 28 -35.05 20.12 -5.69
N ALA A 29 -34.24 20.55 -4.73
CA ALA A 29 -32.82 20.90 -4.85
C ALA A 29 -32.08 20.20 -6.01
N THR A 30 -31.72 20.98 -7.04
CA THR A 30 -30.93 20.58 -8.21
C THR A 30 -29.42 20.49 -7.88
N GLY A 31 -29.10 19.97 -6.70
CA GLY A 31 -27.74 19.83 -6.22
C GLY A 31 -27.29 18.37 -6.26
N PRO A 32 -26.00 18.09 -6.48
CA PRO A 32 -25.49 16.73 -6.40
C PRO A 32 -25.76 16.12 -5.03
N ARG A 33 -26.07 14.83 -4.99
CA ARG A 33 -26.22 14.06 -3.76
C ARG A 33 -24.85 13.59 -3.30
N LEU A 34 -24.54 13.80 -2.03
CA LEU A 34 -23.33 13.24 -1.43
C LEU A 34 -23.57 11.76 -1.10
N VAL A 35 -22.83 10.87 -1.75
CA VAL A 35 -22.96 9.42 -1.56
C VAL A 35 -21.64 8.86 -1.07
N THR A 36 -21.68 8.17 0.08
CA THR A 36 -20.55 7.33 0.50
C THR A 36 -20.79 5.93 -0.05
N PRO A 37 -19.92 5.42 -0.95
CA PRO A 37 -20.09 4.10 -1.51
C PRO A 37 -20.02 3.02 -0.43
N GLU A 38 -20.71 1.91 -0.66
CA GLU A 38 -20.56 0.73 0.18
C GLU A 38 -19.14 0.16 0.06
N PRO A 39 -18.58 -0.37 1.15
CA PRO A 39 -17.28 -1.02 1.12
C PRO A 39 -17.29 -2.24 0.18
N PRO A 40 -16.24 -2.42 -0.65
CA PRO A 40 -16.17 -3.55 -1.56
C PRO A 40 -16.18 -4.86 -0.78
N PRO A 41 -16.92 -5.88 -1.25
CA PRO A 41 -17.10 -7.14 -0.54
C PRO A 41 -15.76 -7.85 -0.29
N ILE A 42 -15.62 -8.42 0.91
CA ILE A 42 -14.51 -9.29 1.28
C ILE A 42 -15.08 -10.66 1.63
N PRO A 43 -14.54 -11.78 1.13
CA PRO A 43 -15.01 -13.11 1.52
C PRO A 43 -14.87 -13.31 3.03
N GLU A 44 -15.82 -13.96 3.68
CA GLU A 44 -15.75 -14.22 5.12
C GLU A 44 -14.71 -15.30 5.45
N ALA A 45 -14.67 -16.37 4.67
CA ALA A 45 -13.76 -17.51 4.84
C ALA A 45 -13.45 -18.18 3.50
N GLY A 46 -12.32 -18.88 3.44
CA GLY A 46 -11.99 -19.82 2.36
C GLY A 46 -12.05 -21.27 2.84
N PRO A 47 -11.97 -22.25 1.91
CA PRO A 47 -11.72 -23.64 2.27
C PRO A 47 -10.47 -23.77 3.14
N ALA A 48 -10.40 -24.82 3.97
CA ALA A 48 -9.22 -25.09 4.78
C ALA A 48 -7.96 -25.22 3.89
N VAL A 49 -6.82 -24.76 4.41
CA VAL A 49 -5.53 -25.02 3.78
C VAL A 49 -5.28 -26.53 3.86
N PRO A 50 -5.02 -27.23 2.74
CA PRO A 50 -4.73 -28.66 2.78
C PRO A 50 -3.49 -28.94 3.64
N ALA A 51 -3.46 -30.07 4.35
CA ALA A 51 -2.36 -30.43 5.24
C ALA A 51 -1.00 -30.59 4.52
N ALA A 52 -1.02 -30.83 3.21
CA ALA A 52 0.19 -30.91 2.39
C ALA A 52 0.76 -29.53 1.99
N ASN A 53 0.05 -28.44 2.30
CA ASN A 53 0.41 -27.09 1.91
C ASN A 53 0.83 -26.24 3.12
N THR A 54 1.79 -25.36 2.91
CA THR A 54 2.26 -24.42 3.94
C THR A 54 1.83 -23.00 3.63
N ALA A 55 1.03 -22.43 4.54
CA ALA A 55 0.77 -21.00 4.61
C ALA A 55 1.79 -20.34 5.55
N ILE A 56 2.31 -19.18 5.17
CA ILE A 56 3.22 -18.37 6.02
C ILE A 56 2.44 -17.63 7.11
N LEU A 57 1.19 -17.28 6.82
CA LEU A 57 0.26 -16.65 7.75
C LEU A 57 -0.86 -17.61 8.15
N GLU A 58 -1.04 -17.76 9.46
CA GLU A 58 -2.18 -18.46 10.04
C GLU A 58 -3.41 -17.54 10.08
N ALA A 59 -4.60 -18.13 10.18
CA ALA A 59 -5.83 -17.37 10.32
C ALA A 59 -5.76 -16.45 11.56
N GLY A 60 -6.07 -15.16 11.38
CA GLY A 60 -5.93 -14.16 12.44
C GLY A 60 -4.54 -13.56 12.55
N GLN A 61 -3.65 -13.79 11.58
CA GLN A 61 -2.38 -13.08 11.44
C GLN A 61 -2.39 -12.08 10.30
N GLN A 62 -1.44 -11.15 10.35
CA GLN A 62 -1.11 -10.24 9.27
C GLN A 62 0.39 -10.12 9.09
N VAL A 63 0.81 -9.67 7.90
CA VAL A 63 2.11 -9.07 7.66
C VAL A 63 1.91 -7.65 7.15
N VAL A 64 2.67 -6.71 7.70
CA VAL A 64 2.70 -5.31 7.26
C VAL A 64 4.12 -5.01 6.78
N ALA A 65 4.22 -4.43 5.59
CA ALA A 65 5.48 -4.13 4.93
C ALA A 65 5.46 -2.68 4.40
N ARG A 66 6.58 -1.97 4.56
CA ARG A 66 6.82 -0.68 3.90
C ARG A 66 7.86 -0.90 2.80
N THR A 67 7.47 -0.88 1.53
CA THR A 67 8.40 -1.09 0.40
C THR A 67 8.62 0.21 -0.37
N ALA A 68 9.50 0.20 -1.37
CA ALA A 68 9.67 1.33 -2.28
C ALA A 68 8.44 1.54 -3.21
N ALA A 69 7.60 0.52 -3.41
CA ALA A 69 6.30 0.68 -4.08
C ALA A 69 5.21 1.30 -3.19
N GLY A 70 5.46 1.40 -1.89
CA GLY A 70 4.50 1.86 -0.90
C GLY A 70 4.19 0.82 0.18
N PRO A 71 3.25 1.13 1.10
CA PRO A 71 2.82 0.21 2.13
C PRO A 71 2.01 -0.95 1.53
N MET A 72 2.28 -2.15 2.02
CA MET A 72 1.51 -3.36 1.72
C MET A 72 1.14 -4.06 3.02
N LYS A 73 -0.11 -4.51 3.14
CA LYS A 73 -0.57 -5.37 4.22
C LYS A 73 -1.25 -6.61 3.64
N ILE A 74 -0.91 -7.78 4.16
CA ILE A 74 -1.59 -9.04 3.85
C ILE A 74 -2.19 -9.56 5.15
N GLU A 75 -3.49 -9.81 5.14
CA GLU A 75 -4.24 -10.39 6.27
C GLU A 75 -4.65 -11.82 5.91
N ALA A 76 -4.44 -12.75 6.83
CA ALA A 76 -4.91 -14.12 6.70
C ALA A 76 -6.21 -14.31 7.49
N GLY A 77 -7.27 -14.71 6.79
CA GLY A 77 -8.49 -15.17 7.43
C GLY A 77 -8.56 -16.69 7.50
N PRO A 78 -9.73 -17.24 7.89
CA PRO A 78 -9.93 -18.68 7.90
C PRO A 78 -9.64 -19.32 6.53
N GLY A 79 -8.84 -20.40 6.57
CA GLY A 79 -8.50 -21.19 5.38
C GLY A 79 -7.68 -20.40 4.35
N LEU A 80 -8.09 -20.52 3.09
CA LEU A 80 -7.44 -19.90 1.93
C LEU A 80 -7.82 -18.43 1.72
N ARG A 81 -8.42 -17.76 2.71
CA ARG A 81 -8.76 -16.33 2.60
C ARG A 81 -7.52 -15.45 2.81
N ARG A 82 -7.31 -14.52 1.88
CA ARG A 82 -6.34 -13.42 2.02
C ARG A 82 -6.99 -12.07 1.77
N VAL A 83 -6.54 -11.03 2.46
CA VAL A 83 -6.91 -9.64 2.17
C VAL A 83 -5.64 -8.83 1.94
N PHE A 84 -5.62 -8.08 0.85
CA PHE A 84 -4.49 -7.24 0.45
C PHE A 84 -4.87 -5.79 0.64
N SER A 85 -3.98 -5.01 1.25
CA SER A 85 -4.11 -3.56 1.32
C SER A 85 -2.90 -2.89 0.70
N TRP A 86 -3.14 -1.98 -0.25
CA TRP A 86 -2.13 -1.21 -0.99
C TRP A 86 -2.71 0.18 -1.28
N ASP A 87 -1.91 1.25 -1.25
CA ASP A 87 -2.36 2.63 -1.52
C ASP A 87 -3.62 3.05 -0.73
N GLY A 88 -3.79 2.52 0.49
CA GLY A 88 -4.98 2.75 1.32
C GLY A 88 -6.25 2.02 0.86
N LEU A 89 -6.19 1.28 -0.24
CA LEU A 89 -7.24 0.40 -0.74
C LEU A 89 -7.10 -0.99 -0.10
N ARG A 90 -8.22 -1.72 -0.01
CA ARG A 90 -8.25 -3.06 0.58
C ARG A 90 -9.17 -3.96 -0.23
N ARG A 91 -8.72 -5.17 -0.61
CA ARG A 91 -9.50 -6.17 -1.36
C ARG A 91 -9.24 -7.58 -0.88
N GLY A 92 -10.29 -8.40 -0.87
CA GLY A 92 -10.25 -9.79 -0.40
C GLY A 92 -10.24 -10.80 -1.55
N ALA A 93 -9.53 -11.91 -1.37
CA ALA A 93 -9.51 -13.03 -2.30
C ALA A 93 -9.54 -14.37 -1.55
N ILE A 94 -10.11 -15.38 -2.19
CA ILE A 94 -9.86 -16.78 -1.84
C ILE A 94 -8.76 -17.26 -2.78
N VAL A 95 -7.59 -17.57 -2.20
CA VAL A 95 -6.44 -18.05 -2.96
C VAL A 95 -6.51 -19.57 -3.15
N ASN A 96 -5.60 -20.13 -3.93
CA ASN A 96 -5.52 -21.56 -4.22
C ASN A 96 -4.34 -22.19 -3.47
N ALA A 97 -4.50 -23.44 -3.05
CA ALA A 97 -3.37 -24.27 -2.65
C ALA A 97 -2.59 -24.72 -3.89
N ARG A 98 -1.26 -24.67 -3.85
CA ARG A 98 -0.43 -25.16 -4.96
C ARG A 98 -0.37 -26.68 -4.94
N SER A 99 -0.53 -27.31 -6.11
CA SER A 99 -0.35 -28.76 -6.28
C SER A 99 1.12 -29.16 -6.25
N GLU A 100 2.02 -28.27 -6.65
CA GLU A 100 3.46 -28.51 -6.72
C GLU A 100 4.24 -27.42 -5.98
N GLY A 101 5.34 -27.85 -5.35
CA GLY A 101 6.31 -26.95 -4.73
C GLY A 101 7.16 -26.26 -5.80
N PHE A 102 7.80 -25.15 -5.43
CA PHE A 102 8.90 -24.64 -6.25
C PHE A 102 10.13 -25.55 -6.12
N ALA A 103 11.06 -25.48 -7.07
CA ALA A 103 12.35 -26.14 -6.91
C ALA A 103 12.94 -25.77 -5.53
N ASN A 104 13.34 -26.80 -4.76
CA ASN A 104 13.86 -26.71 -3.38
C ASN A 104 12.87 -26.21 -2.31
N ALA A 105 11.56 -26.16 -2.60
CA ALA A 105 10.54 -25.91 -1.58
C ALA A 105 10.20 -27.23 -0.85
N GLN A 106 10.32 -27.24 0.48
CA GLN A 106 9.97 -28.41 1.32
C GLN A 106 8.49 -28.79 1.21
N THR A 107 7.62 -27.81 0.98
CA THR A 107 6.16 -27.98 0.87
C THR A 107 5.57 -26.98 -0.13
N PRO A 108 4.59 -27.36 -0.97
CA PRO A 108 3.84 -26.41 -1.79
C PRO A 108 3.14 -25.36 -0.93
N GLY A 109 3.19 -24.10 -1.34
CA GLY A 109 2.51 -23.01 -0.63
C GLY A 109 1.16 -22.65 -1.26
N LEU A 110 0.81 -21.36 -1.24
CA LEU A 110 -0.43 -20.85 -1.83
C LEU A 110 -0.13 -20.03 -3.08
N THR A 111 -1.14 -19.83 -3.93
CA THR A 111 -1.05 -19.00 -5.13
C THR A 111 -2.40 -18.46 -5.56
N PHE A 112 -2.39 -17.39 -6.35
CA PHE A 112 -3.55 -16.94 -7.12
C PHE A 112 -3.07 -16.24 -8.38
N ASP A 113 -3.73 -16.45 -9.51
CA ASP A 113 -3.49 -15.66 -10.73
C ASP A 113 -4.82 -15.43 -11.45
N GLY A 114 -5.14 -14.16 -11.72
CA GLY A 114 -6.38 -13.74 -12.40
C GLY A 114 -7.21 -12.75 -11.59
N THR A 115 -8.53 -12.79 -11.76
CA THR A 115 -9.47 -11.87 -11.09
C THR A 115 -10.22 -12.59 -9.97
N PRO A 116 -10.06 -12.20 -8.70
CA PRO A 116 -10.83 -12.79 -7.62
C PRO A 116 -12.33 -12.50 -7.75
N LYS A 117 -13.17 -13.44 -7.30
CA LYS A 117 -14.61 -13.44 -7.56
C LYS A 117 -15.36 -12.17 -7.09
N VAL A 118 -14.92 -11.59 -5.98
CA VAL A 118 -15.53 -10.40 -5.36
C VAL A 118 -14.61 -9.16 -5.49
N TRP A 119 -13.69 -9.20 -6.46
CA TRP A 119 -12.67 -8.18 -6.63
C TRP A 119 -13.18 -7.02 -7.48
N GLU A 120 -13.58 -5.95 -6.82
CA GLU A 120 -13.85 -4.69 -7.50
C GLU A 120 -12.55 -4.00 -7.90
N ALA A 121 -12.52 -3.43 -9.10
CA ALA A 121 -11.37 -2.69 -9.60
C ALA A 121 -11.00 -1.54 -8.65
N ALA A 122 -9.70 -1.28 -8.49
CA ALA A 122 -9.23 -0.23 -7.60
C ALA A 122 -7.91 0.36 -8.12
N ASN A 123 -7.91 1.66 -8.45
CA ASN A 123 -6.76 2.35 -9.06
C ASN A 123 -6.15 1.56 -10.23
N GLY A 124 -7.00 1.09 -11.15
CA GLY A 124 -6.59 0.33 -12.34
C GLY A 124 -6.23 -1.14 -12.07
N VAL A 125 -6.20 -1.59 -10.82
CA VAL A 125 -5.96 -3.00 -10.46
C VAL A 125 -7.25 -3.80 -10.54
N THR A 126 -7.31 -4.78 -11.42
CA THR A 126 -8.44 -5.71 -11.63
C THR A 126 -8.03 -7.17 -11.39
N LYS A 127 -6.73 -7.46 -11.30
CA LYS A 127 -6.16 -8.79 -11.14
C LYS A 127 -5.24 -8.88 -9.93
N LEU A 128 -5.11 -10.09 -9.41
CA LEU A 128 -4.15 -10.47 -8.39
C LEU A 128 -3.23 -11.54 -8.98
N ARG A 129 -1.92 -11.36 -8.82
CA ARG A 129 -0.92 -12.42 -8.93
C ARG A 129 -0.26 -12.58 -7.58
N TYR A 130 -0.51 -13.70 -6.92
CA TYR A 130 -0.08 -13.95 -5.56
C TYR A 130 0.69 -15.27 -5.46
N GLU A 131 1.77 -15.24 -4.70
CA GLU A 131 2.48 -16.46 -4.27
C GLU A 131 2.82 -16.37 -2.79
N GLU A 132 2.62 -17.48 -2.08
CA GLU A 132 2.97 -17.65 -0.67
C GLU A 132 3.73 -18.96 -0.50
N GLY A 133 4.72 -19.01 0.39
CA GLY A 133 5.27 -20.28 0.84
C GLY A 133 6.66 -20.21 1.47
N VAL A 134 7.24 -21.39 1.70
CA VAL A 134 8.61 -21.56 2.21
C VAL A 134 9.55 -21.84 1.04
N ARG A 135 10.76 -21.28 1.10
CA ARG A 135 11.79 -21.52 0.10
C ARG A 135 13.14 -21.75 0.77
N ASN A 136 13.76 -22.89 0.46
CA ASN A 136 15.09 -23.21 0.97
C ASN A 136 16.16 -22.86 -0.07
N TYR A 137 17.25 -22.29 0.42
CA TYR A 137 18.46 -21.98 -0.34
C TYR A 137 19.68 -22.58 0.35
N ASP A 138 20.70 -22.89 -0.43
CA ASP A 138 21.96 -23.44 0.09
C ASP A 138 22.81 -22.33 0.73
N ASN A 139 22.60 -21.07 0.35
CA ASN A 139 23.30 -19.93 0.90
C ASN A 139 22.49 -18.63 0.72
N ILE A 140 22.93 -17.57 1.40
CA ILE A 140 22.31 -16.26 1.37
C ILE A 140 22.41 -15.59 -0.02
N ASP A 141 23.49 -15.83 -0.76
CA ASP A 141 23.70 -15.20 -2.07
C ASP A 141 22.65 -15.70 -3.08
N ASP A 142 22.31 -16.99 -3.07
CA ASP A 142 21.25 -17.55 -3.91
C ASP A 142 19.87 -16.96 -3.57
N ALA A 143 19.60 -16.75 -2.27
CA ALA A 143 18.37 -16.11 -1.82
C ALA A 143 18.27 -14.65 -2.30
N THR A 144 19.38 -13.90 -2.25
CA THR A 144 19.42 -12.50 -2.71
C THR A 144 19.36 -12.37 -4.24
N ILE A 145 20.07 -13.22 -4.98
CA ILE A 145 19.99 -13.31 -6.46
C ILE A 145 18.55 -13.57 -6.88
N TRP A 146 17.88 -14.50 -6.21
CA TRP A 146 16.50 -14.83 -6.52
C TRP A 146 15.57 -13.62 -6.43
N MET A 147 15.70 -12.80 -5.37
CA MET A 147 14.92 -11.58 -5.21
C MET A 147 15.22 -10.57 -6.33
N GLN A 148 16.48 -10.44 -6.74
CA GLN A 148 16.88 -9.52 -7.83
C GLN A 148 16.24 -9.90 -9.18
N ILE A 149 16.10 -11.19 -9.49
CA ILE A 149 15.54 -11.67 -10.76
C ILE A 149 14.02 -11.47 -10.83
N ARG A 150 13.32 -11.55 -9.68
CA ARG A 150 11.85 -11.38 -9.61
C ARG A 150 11.38 -9.96 -9.93
N ARG A 151 12.24 -8.95 -9.77
CA ARG A 151 11.94 -7.53 -10.05
C ARG A 151 10.71 -6.99 -9.29
N LEU A 152 10.48 -7.47 -8.07
CA LEU A 152 9.50 -6.87 -7.14
C LEU A 152 10.20 -5.91 -6.18
N TYR A 153 9.45 -5.01 -5.57
CA TYR A 153 9.97 -4.17 -4.50
C TYR A 153 9.91 -4.95 -3.18
N PHE A 154 11.00 -5.65 -2.89
CA PHE A 154 11.13 -6.48 -1.69
C PHE A 154 11.49 -5.68 -0.45
N VAL A 155 10.96 -6.13 0.68
CA VAL A 155 11.48 -5.87 2.02
C VAL A 155 11.52 -7.20 2.76
N TYR A 156 12.51 -7.39 3.60
CA TYR A 156 12.71 -8.62 4.34
C TYR A 156 13.46 -8.34 5.64
N ASN A 157 13.31 -9.22 6.61
CA ASN A 157 13.98 -9.13 7.90
C ASN A 157 15.13 -10.14 8.00
N ASN A 158 15.80 -10.15 9.15
CA ASN A 158 16.91 -11.06 9.41
C ASN A 158 16.49 -12.53 9.51
N ASP A 159 15.23 -12.82 9.84
CA ASP A 159 14.73 -14.19 10.04
C ASP A 159 14.20 -14.86 8.76
N GLY A 160 14.36 -14.19 7.61
CA GLY A 160 13.98 -14.70 6.29
C GLY A 160 12.51 -14.48 5.94
N LEU A 161 11.73 -13.71 6.71
CA LEU A 161 10.42 -13.24 6.25
C LEU A 161 10.62 -12.19 5.16
N VAL A 162 10.06 -12.44 3.98
CA VAL A 162 10.25 -11.64 2.77
C VAL A 162 8.89 -11.30 2.18
N LEU A 163 8.65 -10.03 1.90
CA LEU A 163 7.47 -9.56 1.16
C LEU A 163 7.92 -8.67 0.01
N GLY A 164 7.51 -9.05 -1.20
CA GLY A 164 7.71 -8.25 -2.41
C GLY A 164 6.40 -7.93 -3.07
N TRP A 165 6.26 -6.73 -3.61
CA TRP A 165 5.11 -6.43 -4.46
C TRP A 165 5.40 -5.35 -5.49
N ARG A 166 4.56 -5.27 -6.52
CA ARG A 166 4.46 -4.15 -7.46
C ARG A 166 3.10 -4.14 -8.14
N ARG A 167 2.78 -3.04 -8.82
CA ARG A 167 1.78 -3.04 -9.89
C ARG A 167 2.42 -3.47 -11.21
N ASP A 168 1.72 -4.29 -11.97
CA ASP A 168 2.13 -4.79 -13.28
C ASP A 168 0.94 -4.70 -14.24
N GLY A 169 0.81 -3.56 -14.92
CA GLY A 169 -0.41 -3.24 -15.66
C GLY A 169 -1.64 -3.18 -14.74
N ASP A 170 -2.65 -4.01 -15.03
CA ASP A 170 -3.87 -4.16 -14.24
C ASP A 170 -3.77 -5.20 -13.10
N ALA A 171 -2.59 -5.78 -12.88
CA ALA A 171 -2.35 -6.77 -11.85
C ALA A 171 -1.60 -6.21 -10.63
N LEU A 172 -2.05 -6.61 -9.45
CA LEU A 172 -1.30 -6.50 -8.21
C LEU A 172 -0.46 -7.77 -8.07
N HIS A 173 0.85 -7.66 -8.27
CA HIS A 173 1.78 -8.78 -8.13
C HIS A 173 2.39 -8.74 -6.73
N VAL A 174 2.10 -9.76 -5.91
CA VAL A 174 2.48 -9.85 -4.50
C VAL A 174 3.10 -11.21 -4.21
N GLU A 175 4.17 -11.22 -3.45
CA GLU A 175 4.87 -12.44 -3.04
C GLU A 175 5.21 -12.37 -1.55
N LEU A 176 4.91 -13.45 -0.83
CA LEU A 176 5.19 -13.60 0.60
C LEU A 176 5.95 -14.92 0.85
N TRP A 177 7.17 -14.80 1.36
CA TRP A 177 8.06 -15.94 1.55
C TRP A 177 8.60 -16.02 2.97
N GLN A 178 8.80 -17.25 3.43
CA GLN A 178 9.77 -17.56 4.47
C GLN A 178 10.96 -18.23 3.80
N PHE A 179 12.10 -17.54 3.79
CA PHE A 179 13.36 -18.10 3.34
C PHE A 179 14.00 -18.91 4.46
N LEU A 180 14.58 -20.03 4.05
CA LEU A 180 15.44 -20.88 4.85
C LEU A 180 16.81 -20.95 4.16
N ILE A 181 17.87 -20.92 4.95
CA ILE A 181 19.25 -21.14 4.52
C ILE A 181 19.70 -22.44 5.17
N ASP A 182 20.11 -23.42 4.35
CA ASP A 182 20.49 -24.76 4.82
C ASP A 182 19.41 -25.45 5.69
N GLY A 183 18.14 -25.20 5.37
CA GLY A 183 16.99 -25.77 6.06
C GLY A 183 16.55 -25.01 7.31
N GLU A 184 17.28 -23.98 7.74
CA GLU A 184 16.98 -23.22 8.95
C GLU A 184 16.64 -21.76 8.64
N LYS A 185 15.94 -21.10 9.57
CA LYS A 185 15.73 -19.66 9.44
C LYS A 185 17.07 -18.95 9.57
N PRO A 186 17.43 -18.04 8.66
CA PRO A 186 18.63 -17.24 8.85
C PRO A 186 18.49 -16.40 10.12
N THR A 187 19.63 -16.03 10.72
CA THR A 187 19.68 -15.06 11.82
C THR A 187 20.11 -13.67 11.34
N ARG A 188 20.57 -13.59 10.09
CA ARG A 188 20.99 -12.37 9.41
C ARG A 188 20.76 -12.51 7.92
N MET A 189 20.21 -11.47 7.32
CA MET A 189 20.09 -11.32 5.86
C MET A 189 20.73 -9.97 5.47
N PRO A 190 21.66 -9.93 4.51
CA PRO A 190 22.25 -8.68 4.00
C PRO A 190 21.17 -7.72 3.52
N ASP A 191 21.33 -6.42 3.76
CA ASP A 191 20.37 -5.36 3.40
C ASP A 191 18.94 -5.52 3.95
N SER A 192 18.73 -6.45 4.89
CA SER A 192 17.44 -6.62 5.54
C SER A 192 17.04 -5.37 6.32
N ASN A 193 15.74 -5.11 6.35
CA ASN A 193 15.16 -4.02 7.09
C ASN A 193 14.01 -4.55 7.94
N SER A 194 14.39 -5.10 9.10
CA SER A 194 13.47 -5.76 10.02
C SER A 194 12.38 -4.82 10.58
N ASP A 195 12.65 -3.51 10.64
CA ASP A 195 11.68 -2.51 11.11
C ASP A 195 10.60 -2.18 10.06
N ARG A 196 10.85 -2.53 8.79
CA ARG A 196 9.94 -2.28 7.67
C ARG A 196 9.09 -3.48 7.31
N ILE A 197 9.22 -4.62 7.99
CA ILE A 197 8.35 -5.78 7.83
C ILE A 197 8.05 -6.43 9.18
N THR A 198 6.77 -6.57 9.49
CA THR A 198 6.34 -7.16 10.76
C THR A 198 5.20 -8.13 10.53
N ARG A 199 5.36 -9.35 11.05
CA ARG A 199 4.29 -10.34 11.17
C ARG A 199 3.75 -10.31 12.59
N GLY A 200 2.44 -10.41 12.74
CA GLY A 200 1.82 -10.45 14.06
C GLY A 200 0.32 -10.74 14.02
N PRO A 201 -0.36 -10.58 15.17
CA PRO A 201 -1.81 -10.67 15.25
C PRO A 201 -2.48 -9.70 14.27
N LEU A 202 -3.59 -10.14 13.69
CA LEU A 202 -4.39 -9.34 12.76
C LEU A 202 -4.98 -8.13 13.48
N VAL A 203 -4.73 -6.95 12.90
CA VAL A 203 -5.39 -5.69 13.26
C VAL A 203 -6.28 -5.31 12.09
N VAL A 204 -7.58 -5.61 12.23
CA VAL A 204 -8.56 -5.29 11.21
C VAL A 204 -8.83 -3.79 11.23
N GLU A 205 -8.43 -3.12 10.16
CA GLU A 205 -8.77 -1.72 9.92
C GLU A 205 -10.02 -1.67 9.02
N PRO A 206 -11.04 -0.86 9.37
CA PRO A 206 -12.20 -0.69 8.51
C PRO A 206 -11.78 -0.10 7.15
N GLN A 207 -12.44 -0.54 6.08
CA GLN A 207 -12.19 0.01 4.75
C GLN A 207 -12.58 1.48 4.72
N LYS A 208 -11.66 2.34 4.26
CA LYS A 208 -11.93 3.76 4.06
C LYS A 208 -12.77 3.94 2.80
N MET A 209 -13.98 4.47 2.96
CA MET A 209 -14.84 4.89 1.85
C MET A 209 -14.90 6.41 1.85
N TYR A 210 -14.53 7.02 0.72
CA TYR A 210 -14.63 8.46 0.55
C TYR A 210 -15.94 8.79 -0.16
N PRO A 211 -16.70 9.79 0.31
CA PRO A 211 -17.89 10.22 -0.38
C PRO A 211 -17.55 10.84 -1.74
N HIS A 212 -18.48 10.71 -2.68
CA HIS A 212 -18.46 11.39 -3.97
C HIS A 212 -19.79 12.09 -4.19
N LEU A 213 -19.78 13.11 -5.03
CA LEU A 213 -20.96 13.81 -5.50
C LEU A 213 -21.57 13.03 -6.65
N VAL A 214 -22.88 12.81 -6.61
CA VAL A 214 -23.66 12.18 -7.69
C VAL A 214 -24.66 13.20 -8.22
N PHE A 215 -24.52 13.57 -9.48
CA PHE A 215 -25.37 14.55 -10.13
C PHE A 215 -26.60 13.89 -10.78
N ASP A 216 -27.61 14.69 -11.11
CA ASP A 216 -28.89 14.17 -11.63
C ASP A 216 -28.78 13.53 -13.02
N ASP A 217 -27.75 13.87 -13.80
CA ASP A 217 -27.40 13.23 -15.08
C ASP A 217 -26.53 11.96 -14.90
N GLY A 218 -26.21 11.59 -13.65
CA GLY A 218 -25.49 10.37 -13.28
C GLY A 218 -23.96 10.49 -13.26
N HIS A 219 -23.37 11.64 -13.59
CA HIS A 219 -21.92 11.80 -13.43
C HIS A 219 -21.52 11.86 -11.94
N THR A 220 -20.30 11.42 -11.64
CA THR A 220 -19.76 11.43 -10.27
C THR A 220 -18.49 12.27 -10.18
N GLU A 221 -18.38 13.09 -9.14
CA GLU A 221 -17.17 13.87 -8.84
C GLU A 221 -16.65 13.55 -7.43
N GLU A 222 -15.34 13.64 -7.23
CA GLU A 222 -14.73 13.46 -5.91
C GLU A 222 -15.18 14.56 -4.93
N TYR A 223 -15.43 14.20 -3.67
CA TYR A 223 -15.78 15.17 -2.63
C TYR A 223 -14.51 15.70 -1.93
N ASP A 224 -13.70 16.45 -2.67
CA ASP A 224 -12.47 17.07 -2.20
C ASP A 224 -12.71 18.35 -1.35
N ALA A 225 -11.64 19.09 -1.02
CA ALA A 225 -11.74 20.30 -0.21
C ALA A 225 -12.56 21.41 -0.88
N ALA A 226 -12.45 21.57 -2.20
CA ALA A 226 -13.18 22.57 -2.97
C ALA A 226 -14.66 22.18 -3.12
N ALA A 227 -14.92 20.89 -3.38
CA ALA A 227 -16.27 20.32 -3.41
C ALA A 227 -16.95 20.45 -2.04
N ARG A 228 -16.21 20.23 -0.94
CA ARG A 228 -16.70 20.50 0.42
C ARG A 228 -17.07 21.97 0.59
N GLU A 229 -16.22 22.91 0.20
CA GLU A 229 -16.55 24.33 0.33
C GLU A 229 -17.86 24.68 -0.43
N LYS A 230 -18.02 24.12 -1.62
CA LYS A 230 -19.14 24.40 -2.52
C LYS A 230 -20.45 23.68 -2.15
N TYR A 231 -20.37 22.45 -1.64
CA TYR A 231 -21.51 21.55 -1.47
C TYR A 231 -21.69 21.03 -0.04
N ASN A 232 -20.95 21.54 0.96
CA ASN A 232 -21.10 21.10 2.35
C ASN A 232 -22.52 21.36 2.86
N PRO A 233 -23.27 20.31 3.29
CA PRO A 233 -24.62 20.49 3.82
C PRO A 233 -24.66 21.29 5.13
N ALA A 234 -23.52 21.45 5.82
CA ALA A 234 -23.38 22.27 7.02
C ALA A 234 -22.96 23.73 6.76
N SER A 235 -22.61 24.11 5.52
CA SER A 235 -22.15 25.48 5.21
C SER A 235 -23.26 26.49 4.97
N GLY A 236 -24.54 26.10 5.12
CA GLY A 236 -25.66 27.06 5.18
C GLY A 236 -25.88 27.90 3.91
N ALA A 237 -25.33 27.51 2.76
CA ALA A 237 -25.55 28.23 1.51
C ALA A 237 -26.85 27.75 0.82
N ARG A 238 -27.93 28.49 1.15
CA ARG A 238 -29.30 28.51 0.61
C ARG A 238 -30.26 27.41 1.07
N ALA A 239 -30.99 27.79 2.11
CA ALA A 239 -32.33 27.31 2.40
C ALA A 239 -33.28 27.51 1.21
N SER A 240 -33.97 26.45 0.81
CA SER A 240 -35.39 26.54 0.46
C SER A 240 -36.13 25.47 1.24
N SER A 241 -36.96 25.95 2.15
CA SER A 241 -37.83 25.27 3.12
C SER A 241 -38.24 23.83 2.79
N CYS A 242 -37.94 22.92 3.71
CA CYS A 242 -38.85 21.85 4.14
C CYS A 242 -38.32 21.28 5.48
N ASN A 243 -38.77 21.89 6.58
CA ASN A 243 -38.61 21.32 7.91
C ASN A 243 -39.45 20.05 8.00
N GLY A 244 -38.79 18.89 7.86
CA GLY A 244 -39.40 17.57 8.09
C GLY A 244 -38.44 16.52 8.66
N PHE A 245 -37.16 16.84 8.84
CA PHE A 245 -36.15 15.90 9.37
C PHE A 245 -35.19 16.58 10.37
N GLN A 246 -35.64 17.60 11.09
CA GLN A 246 -34.87 18.20 12.19
C GLN A 246 -35.20 17.58 13.56
N GLN A 247 -35.94 16.47 13.63
CA GLN A 247 -36.23 15.79 14.90
C GLN A 247 -35.60 14.40 15.09
N THR A 248 -34.71 13.95 14.20
CA THR A 248 -34.05 12.63 14.33
C THR A 248 -32.52 12.67 14.38
N LEU A 249 -31.88 13.84 14.23
CA LEU A 249 -30.42 13.99 14.36
C LEU A 249 -29.97 14.56 15.72
N ASN A 250 -30.87 15.15 16.50
CA ASN A 250 -30.57 15.58 17.89
C ASN A 250 -30.43 14.41 18.88
N ASN A 251 -30.72 13.17 18.47
CA ASN A 251 -30.56 11.98 19.32
C ASN A 251 -29.30 11.15 19.02
N TRP A 252 -28.39 11.59 18.15
CA TRP A 252 -27.13 10.87 17.90
C TRP A 252 -25.86 11.67 18.24
N PHE A 253 -25.86 13.00 18.16
CA PHE A 253 -24.69 13.84 18.48
C PHE A 253 -24.69 14.41 19.92
N GLY A 254 -25.43 13.77 20.84
CA GLY A 254 -25.58 14.20 22.24
C GLY A 254 -24.53 13.67 23.23
N TRP A 255 -23.41 13.08 22.78
CA TRP A 255 -22.38 12.61 23.70
C TRP A 255 -20.98 12.96 23.19
N PHE A 256 -20.34 13.88 23.94
CA PHE A 256 -18.97 14.41 23.82
C PHE A 256 -18.71 15.56 22.83
N LYS A 257 -19.22 16.74 23.20
CA LYS A 257 -18.33 17.87 23.48
C LYS A 257 -18.64 18.41 24.88
N GLN A 258 -17.62 18.54 25.71
CA GLN A 258 -17.42 19.74 26.52
C GLN A 258 -15.97 19.81 27.02
N CYS A 259 -15.29 20.89 26.64
CA CYS A 259 -14.29 21.69 27.35
C CYS A 259 -13.95 22.80 26.33
N GLU A 260 -14.78 23.85 26.25
CA GLU A 260 -14.55 25.15 26.92
C GLU A 260 -13.18 25.76 26.61
N THR A 261 -13.22 26.79 25.77
CA THR A 261 -12.22 27.84 25.60
C THR A 261 -12.37 28.89 26.69
N PRO A 262 -11.30 29.61 27.02
CA PRO A 262 -11.44 31.03 27.31
C PRO A 262 -10.51 31.91 26.45
N ASP A 263 -11.17 32.95 25.91
CA ASP A 263 -10.80 34.34 25.68
C ASP A 263 -9.37 34.79 25.33
N GLU A 264 -9.35 35.68 24.32
CA GLU A 264 -8.28 36.60 23.94
C GLU A 264 -7.95 37.59 25.07
N THR A 265 -6.67 37.88 25.26
CA THR A 265 -6.24 39.27 25.51
C THR A 265 -4.94 39.56 24.78
N ASP A 266 -4.98 40.73 24.17
CA ASP A 266 -4.02 41.45 23.34
C ASP A 266 -2.76 41.86 24.13
N THR A 267 -1.57 41.69 23.56
CA THR A 267 -0.49 42.70 23.62
C THR A 267 0.59 42.41 22.58
N ALA A 268 0.81 43.36 21.68
CA ALA A 268 1.98 43.48 20.83
C ALA A 268 3.18 44.05 21.61
N GLU A 269 4.37 43.54 21.34
CA GLU A 269 5.68 44.21 21.40
C GLU A 269 6.65 43.30 20.61
N ASP A 270 6.96 43.66 19.37
CA ASP A 270 8.18 44.39 19.00
C ASP A 270 9.46 43.78 19.61
N THR A 271 10.16 42.99 18.80
CA THR A 271 11.61 43.13 18.63
C THR A 271 12.05 42.32 17.41
N ALA A 272 12.46 43.05 16.38
CA ALA A 272 13.31 42.54 15.33
C ALA A 272 14.64 42.07 15.92
N ASP A 273 15.07 40.85 15.62
CA ASP A 273 16.49 40.50 15.65
C ASP A 273 16.87 39.61 14.47
N THR A 274 17.46 40.28 13.49
CA THR A 274 18.67 39.91 12.74
C THR A 274 18.97 38.43 12.54
N ALA A 275 18.76 37.99 11.30
CA ALA A 275 19.46 36.86 10.72
C ALA A 275 20.98 37.10 10.70
N PRO A 276 21.83 36.15 11.17
CA PRO A 276 23.21 36.14 10.77
C PRO A 276 23.33 35.46 9.40
N ALA A 277 23.78 36.25 8.43
CA ALA A 277 24.35 35.78 7.17
C ALA A 277 25.62 34.94 7.43
N PRO A 278 26.08 34.15 6.44
CA PRO A 278 26.89 32.95 6.66
C PRO A 278 28.33 33.26 7.08
N ALA A 279 28.89 32.36 7.88
CA ALA A 279 30.29 32.38 8.29
C ALA A 279 31.25 32.24 7.08
N PRO A 280 32.49 32.75 7.18
CA PRO A 280 33.44 32.83 6.07
C PRO A 280 33.92 31.45 5.63
N VAL A 281 34.02 31.28 4.31
CA VAL A 281 34.63 30.13 3.65
C VAL A 281 36.15 30.20 3.85
N GLU A 282 36.72 29.30 4.65
CA GLU A 282 38.18 29.11 4.73
C GLU A 282 38.59 27.84 3.96
N SER A 283 39.18 28.10 2.79
CA SER A 283 40.39 27.49 2.21
C SER A 283 40.60 25.97 2.32
N THR A 284 40.20 25.27 1.27
CA THR A 284 40.68 23.94 0.87
C THR A 284 42.21 23.87 0.80
N PRO A 285 42.89 22.90 1.43
CA PRO A 285 44.26 22.55 1.06
C PRO A 285 44.26 21.81 -0.28
N ALA A 286 45.16 22.21 -1.17
CA ALA A 286 45.34 21.67 -2.52
C ALA A 286 45.45 20.13 -2.54
N PRO A 287 44.86 19.44 -3.53
CA PRO A 287 44.93 17.99 -3.62
C PRO A 287 46.37 17.55 -3.90
N GLU A 288 46.85 16.67 -3.03
CA GLU A 288 48.00 15.79 -3.22
C GLU A 288 47.81 14.99 -4.53
N PRO A 289 48.87 14.73 -5.33
CA PRO A 289 48.72 14.23 -6.70
C PRO A 289 48.03 12.86 -6.70
N GLU A 290 46.86 12.83 -7.32
CA GLU A 290 46.07 11.63 -7.56
C GLU A 290 46.87 10.68 -8.47
N PRO A 291 46.97 9.38 -8.15
CA PRO A 291 47.70 8.43 -9.01
C PRO A 291 47.07 8.42 -10.40
N GLU A 292 47.90 8.51 -11.44
CA GLU A 292 47.46 8.43 -12.83
C GLU A 292 46.62 7.16 -13.07
N PRO A 293 45.55 7.24 -13.90
CA PRO A 293 44.65 6.12 -14.10
C PRO A 293 45.42 4.94 -14.66
N GLN A 294 45.42 3.85 -13.89
CA GLN A 294 45.79 2.55 -14.44
C GLN A 294 44.67 2.17 -15.41
N ASP A 295 45.00 2.09 -16.70
CA ASP A 295 44.10 1.68 -17.79
C ASP A 295 43.62 0.23 -17.63
N GLU A 296 42.93 -0.06 -16.52
CA GLU A 296 42.34 -1.36 -16.25
C GLU A 296 40.97 -1.39 -16.91
N ARG A 297 40.89 -2.12 -18.03
CA ARG A 297 39.66 -2.27 -18.81
C ARG A 297 38.86 -3.45 -18.30
N ALA A 298 37.69 -3.16 -17.74
CA ALA A 298 36.74 -4.18 -17.31
C ALA A 298 35.52 -4.26 -18.23
N ARG A 299 34.68 -5.27 -17.98
CA ARG A 299 33.35 -5.43 -18.55
C ARG A 299 32.32 -5.57 -17.45
N ILE A 300 31.12 -5.09 -17.73
CA ILE A 300 29.96 -5.31 -16.86
C ILE A 300 29.58 -6.80 -16.88
N LYS A 301 29.60 -7.45 -15.71
CA LYS A 301 29.25 -8.87 -15.52
C LYS A 301 27.73 -9.09 -15.44
N GLY A 302 26.97 -8.14 -14.90
CA GLY A 302 25.53 -8.26 -14.66
C GLY A 302 24.65 -7.83 -15.84
N ASN A 303 23.50 -8.48 -16.04
CA ASN A 303 22.56 -8.23 -17.15
C ASN A 303 22.15 -6.76 -17.30
N VAL A 304 21.79 -6.12 -16.19
CA VAL A 304 21.52 -4.69 -16.09
C VAL A 304 22.10 -4.22 -14.76
N VAL A 305 23.07 -3.31 -14.81
CA VAL A 305 23.80 -2.81 -13.65
C VAL A 305 23.54 -1.32 -13.48
N ASN A 306 23.16 -0.92 -12.27
CA ASN A 306 22.96 0.49 -11.93
C ASN A 306 24.32 1.19 -11.78
N ILE A 307 24.52 2.26 -12.54
CA ILE A 307 25.69 3.14 -12.44
C ILE A 307 25.30 4.34 -11.59
N ARG A 308 25.97 4.53 -10.46
CA ARG A 308 25.58 5.49 -9.42
C ARG A 308 26.43 6.76 -9.43
N SER A 309 25.96 7.80 -8.75
CA SER A 309 26.67 9.06 -8.61
C SER A 309 27.86 8.99 -7.63
N GLY A 310 27.91 8.01 -6.74
CA GLY A 310 29.00 7.80 -5.78
C GLY A 310 29.18 6.34 -5.36
N ALA A 311 30.28 6.05 -4.65
CA ALA A 311 30.71 4.73 -4.17
C ALA A 311 29.84 4.15 -3.02
N SER A 312 28.52 4.11 -3.20
CA SER A 312 27.58 3.57 -2.21
C SER A 312 26.23 3.26 -2.83
N THR A 313 25.51 2.30 -2.26
CA THR A 313 24.13 1.96 -2.63
C THR A 313 23.12 3.07 -2.28
N ASN A 314 23.49 4.01 -1.41
CA ASN A 314 22.65 5.16 -1.04
C ASN A 314 22.72 6.32 -2.05
N ASN A 315 23.70 6.31 -2.96
CA ASN A 315 23.84 7.34 -3.98
C ASN A 315 22.87 7.11 -5.14
N ASP A 316 22.38 8.19 -5.75
CA ASP A 316 21.44 8.14 -6.86
C ASP A 316 21.96 7.33 -8.06
N VAL A 317 21.05 6.64 -8.74
CA VAL A 317 21.34 5.94 -9.99
C VAL A 317 21.34 6.96 -11.14
N LYS A 318 22.48 7.14 -11.80
CA LYS A 318 22.60 8.02 -12.97
C LYS A 318 22.03 7.37 -14.22
N PHE A 319 22.37 6.10 -14.44
CA PHE A 319 21.91 5.31 -15.60
C PHE A 319 22.15 3.82 -15.34
N GLN A 320 21.78 2.99 -16.31
CA GLN A 320 22.01 1.55 -16.28
C GLN A 320 22.93 1.13 -17.43
N ALA A 321 23.83 0.20 -17.15
CA ALA A 321 24.69 -0.48 -18.10
C ALA A 321 24.24 -1.93 -18.29
N ARG A 322 24.64 -2.56 -19.39
CA ARG A 322 24.28 -3.94 -19.73
C ARG A 322 25.48 -4.85 -19.65
N GLN A 323 25.21 -6.15 -19.48
CA GLN A 323 26.26 -7.16 -19.50
C GLN A 323 27.10 -7.06 -20.77
N GLY A 324 28.42 -7.14 -20.61
CA GLY A 324 29.39 -7.07 -21.69
C GLY A 324 29.85 -5.67 -22.06
N ASP A 325 29.17 -4.62 -21.57
CA ASP A 325 29.59 -3.22 -21.78
C ASP A 325 31.02 -3.04 -21.28
N SER A 326 31.91 -2.58 -22.18
CA SER A 326 33.30 -2.27 -21.87
C SER A 326 33.39 -0.95 -21.11
N VAL A 327 34.20 -0.95 -20.06
CA VAL A 327 34.46 0.24 -19.26
C VAL A 327 35.93 0.35 -18.90
N GLU A 328 36.39 1.58 -18.72
CA GLU A 328 37.71 1.92 -18.20
C GLU A 328 37.55 2.26 -16.71
N ILE A 329 38.32 1.61 -15.83
CA ILE A 329 38.32 1.92 -14.40
C ILE A 329 39.18 3.17 -14.18
N LEU A 330 38.54 4.27 -13.79
CA LEU A 330 39.22 5.53 -13.51
C LEU A 330 39.78 5.57 -12.08
N LYS A 331 39.03 5.01 -11.13
CA LYS A 331 39.37 5.03 -9.70
C LYS A 331 38.66 3.90 -8.99
N THR A 332 39.28 3.32 -7.96
CA THR A 332 38.62 2.38 -7.05
C THR A 332 38.60 2.97 -5.65
N GLN A 333 37.45 2.85 -4.98
CA GLN A 333 37.24 3.24 -3.60
C GLN A 333 36.43 2.15 -2.92
N ASP A 334 37.03 1.49 -1.93
CA ASP A 334 36.47 0.33 -1.24
C ASP A 334 35.96 -0.73 -2.24
N ASP A 335 34.70 -1.16 -2.12
CA ASP A 335 34.06 -2.14 -3.00
C ASP A 335 33.47 -1.53 -4.28
N TRP A 336 33.87 -0.32 -4.67
CA TRP A 336 33.35 0.39 -5.83
C TRP A 336 34.44 0.91 -6.76
N SER A 337 34.16 0.83 -8.06
CA SER A 337 34.97 1.42 -9.12
C SER A 337 34.21 2.56 -9.78
N ASN A 338 34.84 3.72 -9.89
CA ASN A 338 34.44 4.77 -10.81
C ASN A 338 34.89 4.35 -12.22
N VAL A 339 33.93 4.21 -13.11
CA VAL A 339 34.15 3.70 -14.46
C VAL A 339 33.71 4.69 -15.52
N LYS A 340 34.40 4.68 -16.65
CA LYS A 340 34.10 5.44 -17.85
C LYS A 340 33.68 4.51 -18.99
N PHE A 341 32.55 4.83 -19.60
CA PHE A 341 32.00 4.11 -20.75
C PHE A 341 32.56 4.68 -22.06
N ASN A 342 32.49 3.89 -23.13
CA ASN A 342 32.94 4.28 -24.47
C ASN A 342 32.25 5.55 -25.01
N ASP A 343 31.03 5.85 -24.55
CA ASP A 343 30.28 7.06 -24.92
C ASP A 343 30.63 8.29 -24.06
N GLY A 344 31.62 8.16 -23.18
CA GLY A 344 32.10 9.24 -22.31
C GLY A 344 31.34 9.39 -20.99
N ARG A 345 30.27 8.62 -20.75
CA ARG A 345 29.58 8.65 -19.46
C ARG A 345 30.43 8.05 -18.35
N THR A 346 30.33 8.62 -17.15
CA THR A 346 31.04 8.13 -15.95
C THR A 346 30.10 7.89 -14.78
N GLY A 347 30.49 6.98 -13.90
CA GLY A 347 29.84 6.78 -12.61
C GLY A 347 30.39 5.57 -11.86
N TRP A 348 29.78 5.26 -10.72
CA TRP A 348 30.27 4.24 -9.79
C TRP A 348 29.51 2.92 -9.94
N VAL A 349 30.25 1.82 -9.95
CA VAL A 349 29.76 0.45 -10.02
C VAL A 349 30.47 -0.41 -8.97
N ALA A 350 29.75 -1.34 -8.35
CA ALA A 350 30.35 -2.24 -7.37
C ALA A 350 31.32 -3.23 -8.04
N ASN A 351 32.48 -3.47 -7.43
CA ASN A 351 33.59 -4.24 -8.01
C ASN A 351 33.15 -5.66 -8.41
N PHE A 352 32.27 -6.30 -7.63
CA PHE A 352 31.78 -7.65 -7.93
C PHE A 352 30.92 -7.76 -9.21
N LEU A 353 30.49 -6.62 -9.75
CA LEU A 353 29.76 -6.51 -11.02
C LEU A 353 30.69 -6.23 -12.21
N LEU A 354 32.00 -6.18 -11.99
CA LEU A 354 33.02 -6.07 -13.01
C LEU A 354 33.74 -7.41 -13.23
N THR A 355 34.20 -7.63 -14.45
CA THR A 355 35.13 -8.70 -14.82
C THR A 355 36.19 -8.14 -15.74
N GLN A 356 37.45 -8.54 -15.55
CA GLN A 356 38.54 -8.20 -16.47
C GLN A 356 38.51 -9.11 -17.71
#